data_AF-A0A0M0C1B5-F1
#
_entry.id   AF-A0A0M0C1B5-F1
#
_cell.length_a   1.000
_cell.length_b   1.000
_cell.length_c   1.000
_cell.angle_alpha   90.00
_cell.angle_beta   90.00
_cell.angle_gamma   90.00
#
_symmetry.space_group_name_H-M   'P 1'
#
loop_
_entity.id
_entity.type
_entity.pdbx_description
1 polymer ?
#
loop_
_entity_poly.entity_id
_entity_poly.type
_entity_poly.pdbx_seq_one_letter_code
_entity_poly.pdbx_strand_id
1 'polypeptide(L)'
;MKIPIVLSGIALLLICVVVGSAIYIASLYDIETPSPSPSAQLVMSHLFASSNGTVTFDLSLYDVESGIVEAVFVNDTEYLWSAGSSESEIILKGESMRWSKDLGSLSPGAQIEVIVQATPTSTSDSVIVDQSPTSQTDFPDYHCDFYGGVNLFDQGIYITSTTENPLIQMPYSHLSQDIWTLIRQNITTQATDEDFISIIISRGDEPTGGFGIAIESFSYLECYPVKLRFHVNVTDPGDNVIVTQALTNPLVLVPLGKLMPGEYQIEVHIASYIQNNDEQGNIIWIPIMTFKEEVWTKNFTVTDSQGYVTLSTFSVIINGNPYSNLTLAVDLNEPINEEIAKKIADAVFVHVKGENTHFQLDRIVYNSEEIIASFIWGLNEADMSHIFELTVDIINSQIEVVHCL
;
A
#
# COMPACT_ATOMS: atom_id res chain seq x y z
N MET A 1 -60.72 66.76 36.45
CA MET A 1 -59.42 66.32 35.89
C MET A 1 -59.38 64.80 35.85
N LYS A 2 -59.60 64.19 34.68
CA LYS A 2 -59.50 62.74 34.46
C LYS A 2 -58.59 62.51 33.25
N ILE A 3 -57.29 62.67 33.44
CA ILE A 3 -56.28 62.11 32.53
C ILE A 3 -55.13 61.63 33.42
N PRO A 4 -55.13 60.35 33.85
CA PRO A 4 -53.84 59.67 33.96
C PRO A 4 -53.83 58.21 33.46
N ILE A 5 -54.93 57.68 32.92
CA ILE A 5 -54.98 56.26 32.52
C ILE A 5 -54.48 56.06 31.08
N VAL A 6 -54.72 57.02 30.18
CA VAL A 6 -54.31 56.89 28.76
C VAL A 6 -52.78 57.01 28.59
N LEU A 7 -52.13 57.86 29.37
CA LEU A 7 -50.66 58.03 29.32
C LEU A 7 -49.90 56.80 29.82
N SER A 8 -50.44 56.08 30.80
CA SER A 8 -49.80 54.85 31.30
C SER A 8 -49.86 53.70 30.30
N GLY A 9 -50.95 53.61 29.52
CA GLY A 9 -51.09 52.57 28.49
C GLY A 9 -50.11 52.76 27.33
N ILE A 10 -49.91 54.01 26.90
CA ILE A 10 -48.99 54.35 25.80
C ILE A 10 -47.52 54.07 26.20
N ALA A 11 -47.15 54.37 27.45
CA ALA A 11 -45.80 54.11 27.95
C ALA A 11 -45.48 52.60 27.98
N LEU A 12 -46.43 51.75 28.38
CA LEU A 12 -46.23 50.30 28.43
C LEU A 12 -46.04 49.71 27.02
N LEU A 13 -46.82 50.22 26.05
CA LEU A 13 -46.77 49.76 24.67
C LEU A 13 -45.45 50.15 23.98
N LEU A 14 -44.93 51.34 24.28
CA LEU A 14 -43.61 51.78 23.82
C LEU A 14 -42.48 50.91 24.38
N ILE A 15 -42.54 50.52 25.66
CA ILE A 15 -41.53 49.62 26.26
C ILE A 15 -41.57 48.25 25.58
N CYS A 16 -42.75 47.69 25.33
CA CYS A 16 -42.86 46.40 24.63
C CYS A 16 -42.30 46.44 23.21
N VAL A 17 -42.51 47.54 22.47
CA VAL A 17 -41.96 47.71 21.12
C VAL A 17 -40.43 47.82 21.16
N VAL A 18 -39.88 48.59 22.10
CA VAL A 18 -38.41 48.74 22.22
C VAL A 18 -37.76 47.41 22.59
N VAL A 19 -38.29 46.68 23.58
CA VAL A 19 -37.76 45.38 23.98
C VAL A 19 -37.91 44.33 22.87
N GLY A 20 -39.07 44.28 22.21
CA GLY A 20 -39.29 43.38 21.08
C GLY A 20 -38.35 43.66 19.91
N SER A 21 -38.10 44.94 19.60
CA SER A 21 -37.16 45.33 18.55
C SER A 21 -35.70 45.01 18.90
N ALA A 22 -35.30 45.15 20.17
CA ALA A 22 -33.95 44.79 20.61
C ALA A 22 -33.71 43.27 20.53
N ILE A 23 -34.72 42.46 20.90
CA ILE A 23 -34.64 40.99 20.76
C ILE A 23 -34.62 40.58 19.29
N TYR A 24 -35.45 41.20 18.45
CA TYR A 24 -35.48 40.91 17.01
C TYR A 24 -34.18 41.30 16.30
N ILE A 25 -33.58 42.44 16.65
CA ILE A 25 -32.28 42.85 16.12
C ILE A 25 -31.18 41.90 16.62
N ALA A 26 -31.19 41.49 17.89
CA ALA A 26 -30.24 40.50 18.40
C ALA A 26 -30.36 39.13 17.71
N SER A 27 -31.56 38.72 17.28
CA SER A 27 -31.76 37.49 16.50
C SER A 27 -31.38 37.60 15.02
N LEU A 28 -31.19 38.81 14.50
CA LEU A 28 -30.76 39.05 13.11
C LEU A 28 -29.23 39.13 12.97
N TYR A 29 -28.52 39.31 14.08
CA TYR A 29 -27.06 39.18 14.14
C TYR A 29 -26.72 37.83 14.76
N ASP A 30 -26.87 36.76 13.97
CA ASP A 30 -26.01 35.59 14.17
C ASP A 30 -24.58 36.09 13.96
N ILE A 31 -23.91 36.42 15.05
CA ILE A 31 -22.47 36.63 15.04
C ILE A 31 -21.92 35.25 14.72
N GLU A 32 -21.67 34.99 13.44
CA GLU A 32 -20.81 33.89 13.02
C GLU A 32 -19.54 34.04 13.83
N THR A 33 -19.42 33.26 14.90
CA THR A 33 -18.14 33.03 15.54
C THR A 33 -17.22 32.61 14.41
N PRO A 34 -16.09 33.31 14.17
CA PRO A 34 -15.18 32.95 13.09
C PRO A 34 -14.92 31.46 13.24
N SER A 35 -15.31 30.70 12.21
CA SER A 35 -15.10 29.25 12.17
C SER A 35 -13.65 29.03 12.56
N PRO A 36 -13.34 28.19 13.58
CA PRO A 36 -11.98 27.98 14.01
C PRO A 36 -11.17 27.68 12.74
N SER A 37 -10.22 28.57 12.42
CA SER A 37 -9.27 28.38 11.34
C SER A 37 -8.82 26.92 11.41
N PRO A 38 -8.84 26.15 10.30
CA PRO A 38 -8.47 24.75 10.32
C PRO A 38 -7.14 24.64 11.05
N SER A 39 -7.21 24.07 12.25
CA SER A 39 -6.06 23.94 13.13
C SER A 39 -5.09 23.02 12.41
N ALA A 40 -3.84 23.45 12.26
CA ALA A 40 -2.79 22.66 11.62
C ALA A 40 -2.90 21.17 12.01
N GLN A 41 -3.24 20.31 11.04
CA GLN A 41 -3.41 18.88 11.28
C GLN A 41 -2.11 18.14 10.96
N LEU A 42 -1.48 17.61 12.01
CA LEU A 42 -0.39 16.66 11.94
C LEU A 42 -0.95 15.27 12.27
N VAL A 43 -0.72 14.31 11.38
CA VAL A 43 -1.30 12.97 11.47
C VAL A 43 -0.17 11.96 11.63
N MET A 44 -0.25 11.15 12.68
CA MET A 44 0.57 9.95 12.83
C MET A 44 -0.17 8.77 12.21
N SER A 45 0.54 7.96 11.44
CA SER A 45 0.02 6.73 10.83
C SER A 45 1.04 5.61 10.94
N HIS A 46 0.59 4.37 10.74
CA HIS A 46 1.45 3.18 10.77
C HIS A 46 2.28 3.04 12.06
N LEU A 47 1.73 3.50 13.19
CA LEU A 47 2.39 3.31 14.48
C LEU A 47 2.45 1.82 14.81
N PHE A 48 3.67 1.32 14.96
CA PHE A 48 3.96 -0.08 15.25
C PHE A 48 5.03 -0.16 16.34
N ALA A 49 4.85 -1.09 17.27
CA ALA A 49 5.82 -1.41 18.31
C ALA A 49 5.98 -2.92 18.43
N SER A 50 7.21 -3.39 18.40
CA SER A 50 7.55 -4.81 18.48
C SER A 50 8.28 -5.15 19.78
N SER A 51 8.09 -6.38 20.26
CA SER A 51 8.75 -6.87 21.48
C SER A 51 10.29 -6.88 21.43
N ASN A 52 10.89 -6.84 20.23
CA ASN A 52 12.34 -6.66 20.07
C ASN A 52 12.83 -5.25 20.46
N GLY A 53 11.93 -4.28 20.62
CA GLY A 53 12.26 -2.91 21.01
C GLY A 53 12.02 -1.85 19.96
N THR A 54 11.70 -2.24 18.73
CA THR A 54 11.52 -1.28 17.65
C THR A 54 10.17 -0.59 17.75
N VAL A 55 10.18 0.74 17.68
CA VAL A 55 8.99 1.57 17.51
C VAL A 55 9.13 2.35 16.22
N THR A 56 8.15 2.26 15.33
CA THR A 56 8.15 2.95 14.04
C THR A 56 6.80 3.62 13.79
N PHE A 57 6.79 4.75 13.11
CA PHE A 57 5.59 5.43 12.63
C PHE A 57 5.91 6.35 11.45
N ASP A 58 4.87 6.72 10.71
CA ASP A 58 4.90 7.73 9.66
C ASP A 58 4.17 9.00 10.14
N LEU A 59 4.66 10.15 9.73
CA LEU A 59 4.17 11.47 10.13
C LEU A 59 3.82 12.30 8.89
N SER A 60 2.61 12.83 8.80
CA SER A 60 2.14 13.63 7.65
C SER A 60 1.50 14.95 8.07
N LEU A 61 1.72 16.02 7.29
CA LEU A 61 1.24 17.38 7.57
C LEU A 61 0.31 17.88 6.45
N TYR A 62 -0.92 18.31 6.77
CA TYR A 62 -1.92 18.66 5.73
C TYR A 62 -2.27 20.15 5.62
N ASP A 63 -2.38 20.87 6.74
CA ASP A 63 -3.06 22.18 6.74
C ASP A 63 -2.13 23.40 6.72
N VAL A 64 -0.85 23.23 7.05
CA VAL A 64 0.15 24.31 7.03
C VAL A 64 1.31 23.97 6.10
N GLU A 65 1.91 24.99 5.49
CA GLU A 65 2.98 24.84 4.48
C GLU A 65 4.20 24.06 4.98
N SER A 66 4.54 24.21 6.26
CA SER A 66 5.65 23.51 6.90
C SER A 66 5.48 23.44 8.41
N GLY A 67 6.06 22.42 9.03
CA GLY A 67 6.24 22.29 10.48
C GLY A 67 7.67 21.91 10.83
N ILE A 68 8.06 22.12 12.08
CA ILE A 68 9.36 21.66 12.62
C ILE A 68 9.05 20.65 13.73
N VAL A 69 9.54 19.42 13.59
CA VAL A 69 9.44 18.37 14.60
C VAL A 69 10.49 18.62 15.67
N GLU A 70 10.04 18.95 16.87
CA GLU A 70 10.92 19.35 17.98
C GLU A 70 11.34 18.14 18.81
N ALA A 71 10.41 17.23 19.08
CA ALA A 71 10.64 16.06 19.92
C ALA A 71 9.65 14.92 19.66
N VAL A 72 10.11 13.70 19.92
CA VAL A 72 9.31 12.47 19.93
C VAL A 72 9.34 11.90 21.35
N PHE A 73 8.20 11.77 22.00
CA PHE A 73 8.08 11.14 23.31
C PHE A 73 7.55 9.72 23.13
N VAL A 74 8.22 8.74 23.75
CA VAL A 74 7.72 7.37 23.85
C VAL A 74 7.63 6.99 25.32
N ASN A 75 6.42 6.76 25.83
CA ASN A 75 6.14 6.50 27.26
C ASN A 75 6.91 7.46 28.19
N ASP A 76 6.71 8.77 28.00
CA ASP A 76 7.36 9.87 28.73
C ASP A 76 8.87 10.06 28.51
N THR A 77 9.53 9.22 27.68
CA THR A 77 10.94 9.39 27.35
C THR A 77 11.08 10.21 26.07
N GLU A 78 11.77 11.34 26.17
CA GLU A 78 12.02 12.26 25.06
C GLU A 78 13.19 11.79 24.17
N TYR A 79 12.96 11.82 22.86
CA TYR A 79 13.95 11.56 21.82
C TYR A 79 13.98 12.72 20.82
N LEU A 80 15.17 13.05 20.34
CA LEU A 80 15.33 13.93 19.19
C LEU A 80 14.82 13.22 17.92
N TRP A 81 14.28 13.98 16.96
CA TRP A 81 13.86 13.43 15.67
C TRP A 81 14.99 12.64 14.98
N SER A 82 16.18 13.22 14.95
CA SER A 82 17.41 12.61 14.39
C SER A 82 17.87 11.32 15.08
N ALA A 83 17.29 10.95 16.23
CA ALA A 83 17.59 9.69 16.88
C ALA A 83 16.96 8.48 16.17
N GLY A 84 15.85 8.69 15.47
CA GLY A 84 15.11 7.62 14.77
C GLY A 84 14.84 7.91 13.28
N SER A 85 15.27 9.05 12.76
CA SER A 85 15.18 9.35 11.33
C SER A 85 16.45 9.98 10.80
N SER A 86 16.75 9.73 9.52
CA SER A 86 17.82 10.42 8.78
C SER A 86 17.30 11.62 7.98
N GLU A 87 15.99 11.84 8.00
CA GLU A 87 15.31 12.93 7.30
C GLU A 87 15.42 14.26 8.08
N SER A 88 15.14 15.37 7.39
CA SER A 88 15.14 16.72 7.97
C SER A 88 14.11 16.86 9.09
N GLU A 89 14.36 17.68 10.12
CA GLU A 89 13.33 17.97 11.16
C GLU A 89 12.17 18.85 10.63
N ILE A 90 12.30 19.37 9.40
CA ILE A 90 11.29 20.20 8.73
C ILE A 90 10.43 19.30 7.86
N ILE A 91 9.12 19.21 8.17
CA ILE A 91 8.11 18.52 7.37
C ILE A 91 7.33 19.52 6.53
N LEU A 92 7.16 19.26 5.24
CA LEU A 92 6.38 20.12 4.33
C LEU A 92 4.93 19.63 4.19
N LYS A 93 4.05 20.52 3.73
CA LYS A 93 2.66 20.17 3.42
C LYS A 93 2.56 19.04 2.39
N GLY A 94 1.83 17.99 2.74
CA GLY A 94 1.63 16.80 1.91
C GLY A 94 2.80 15.81 1.93
N GLU A 95 3.87 16.11 2.66
CA GLU A 95 4.99 15.19 2.88
C GLU A 95 4.61 14.15 3.95
N SER A 96 5.20 12.97 3.82
CA SER A 96 5.18 11.93 4.84
C SER A 96 6.61 11.55 5.20
N MET A 97 6.89 11.48 6.49
CA MET A 97 8.22 11.25 7.03
C MET A 97 8.21 10.06 7.98
N ARG A 98 9.28 9.25 7.97
CA ARG A 98 9.36 8.04 8.78
C ARG A 98 10.34 8.20 9.95
N TRP A 99 9.92 7.72 11.12
CA TRP A 99 10.76 7.62 12.31
C TRP A 99 10.74 6.19 12.83
N SER A 100 11.92 5.63 13.10
CA SER A 100 12.12 4.28 13.61
C SER A 100 13.27 4.23 14.62
N LYS A 101 13.00 3.72 15.83
CA LYS A 101 14.02 3.61 16.89
C LYS A 101 13.90 2.29 17.63
N ASP A 102 15.06 1.66 17.84
CA ASP A 102 15.20 0.57 18.82
C ASP A 102 15.35 1.15 20.24
N LEU A 103 14.40 0.79 21.11
CA LEU A 103 14.30 1.16 22.53
C LEU A 103 14.77 0.02 23.46
N GLY A 104 15.26 -1.09 22.92
CA GLY A 104 15.53 -2.32 23.64
C GLY A 104 14.26 -3.10 23.97
N SER A 105 14.41 -4.30 24.55
CA SER A 105 13.31 -5.26 24.69
C SER A 105 12.06 -4.67 25.36
N LEU A 106 10.94 -4.70 24.64
CA LEU A 106 9.63 -4.29 25.13
C LEU A 106 8.82 -5.51 25.55
N SER A 107 8.02 -5.37 26.61
CA SER A 107 7.16 -6.48 27.07
C SER A 107 5.99 -6.66 26.09
N PRO A 108 5.78 -7.85 25.50
CA PRO A 108 4.62 -8.07 24.66
C PRO A 108 3.30 -7.82 25.41
N GLY A 109 2.37 -7.14 24.74
CA GLY A 109 1.11 -6.69 25.34
C GLY A 109 1.21 -5.39 26.14
N ALA A 110 2.40 -4.78 26.29
CA ALA A 110 2.51 -3.44 26.85
C ALA A 110 1.87 -2.41 25.90
N GLN A 111 1.30 -1.33 26.44
CA GLN A 111 0.86 -0.20 25.63
C GLN A 111 2.01 0.81 25.50
N ILE A 112 2.29 1.23 24.28
CA ILE A 112 3.24 2.29 23.96
C ILE A 112 2.45 3.51 23.50
N GLU A 113 2.61 4.62 24.19
CA GLU A 113 2.11 5.93 23.79
C GLU A 113 3.24 6.71 23.11
N VAL A 114 2.96 7.24 21.92
CA VAL A 114 3.88 8.09 21.17
C VAL A 114 3.26 9.46 21.00
N ILE A 115 4.00 10.50 21.38
CA ILE A 115 3.61 11.90 21.19
C ILE A 115 4.68 12.58 20.36
N VAL A 116 4.28 13.20 19.26
CA VAL A 116 5.17 14.02 18.43
C VAL A 116 4.81 15.48 18.64
N GLN A 117 5.78 16.23 19.15
CA GLN A 117 5.68 17.67 19.30
C GLN A 117 6.28 18.35 18.07
N ALA A 118 5.46 19.11 17.35
CA ALA A 118 5.93 19.97 16.29
C ALA A 118 5.36 21.39 16.47
N THR A 119 6.03 22.38 15.91
CA THR A 119 5.45 23.73 15.80
C THR A 119 4.81 23.86 14.40
N PRO A 120 3.51 24.19 14.29
CA PRO A 120 2.62 24.73 15.33
C PRO A 120 1.66 23.71 15.99
N THR A 121 1.83 22.41 15.80
CA THR A 121 0.85 21.38 16.20
C THR A 121 1.48 20.09 16.69
N SER A 122 0.79 19.36 17.57
CA SER A 122 1.25 18.08 18.09
C SER A 122 0.27 16.97 17.73
N THR A 123 0.76 15.73 17.64
CA THR A 123 -0.08 14.55 17.45
C THR A 123 0.33 13.44 18.40
N SER A 124 -0.58 12.55 18.72
CA SER A 124 -0.35 11.44 19.64
C SER A 124 -1.15 10.22 19.21
N ASP A 125 -0.56 9.04 19.34
CA ASP A 125 -1.23 7.77 19.13
C ASP A 125 -0.66 6.71 20.10
N SER A 126 -1.35 5.57 20.22
CA SER A 126 -0.89 4.48 21.06
C SER A 126 -1.06 3.12 20.38
N VAL A 127 -0.09 2.23 20.60
CA VAL A 127 -0.08 0.88 20.04
C VAL A 127 0.21 -0.15 21.14
N ILE A 128 -0.36 -1.34 21.02
CA ILE A 128 0.01 -2.46 21.88
C ILE A 128 1.22 -3.15 21.28
N VAL A 129 2.28 -3.35 22.07
CA VAL A 129 3.48 -4.08 21.68
C VAL A 129 3.06 -5.46 21.21
N ASP A 130 3.24 -5.72 19.93
CA ASP A 130 2.93 -7.02 19.40
C ASP A 130 3.95 -8.04 19.94
N GLN A 131 3.49 -9.26 20.19
CA GLN A 131 4.45 -10.36 20.33
C GLN A 131 5.15 -10.42 18.99
N SER A 132 6.40 -9.95 18.94
CA SER A 132 7.21 -10.17 17.75
C SER A 132 7.12 -11.66 17.48
N PRO A 133 6.69 -12.08 16.27
CA PRO A 133 6.81 -13.48 15.90
C PRO A 133 8.24 -13.87 16.22
N THR A 134 8.39 -14.89 17.07
CA THR A 134 9.66 -15.33 17.64
C THR A 134 10.77 -15.23 16.59
N SER A 135 11.67 -14.26 16.77
CA SER A 135 12.79 -14.00 15.86
C SER A 135 12.44 -14.07 14.36
N GLN A 136 11.43 -13.33 13.92
CA GLN A 136 11.45 -12.77 12.58
C GLN A 136 12.00 -11.35 12.73
N THR A 137 13.32 -11.22 12.56
CA THR A 137 13.92 -9.96 12.11
C THR A 137 13.07 -9.41 10.97
N ASP A 138 12.94 -8.08 10.79
CA ASP A 138 12.33 -7.47 9.58
C ASP A 138 13.04 -7.84 8.25
N PHE A 139 13.98 -8.79 8.34
CA PHE A 139 14.40 -9.60 7.23
C PHE A 139 13.30 -10.55 6.78
N PRO A 140 12.98 -10.58 5.49
CA PRO A 140 12.32 -11.76 4.93
C PRO A 140 13.11 -13.01 5.32
N ASP A 141 12.42 -14.03 5.86
CA ASP A 141 12.98 -15.35 6.12
C ASP A 141 13.62 -15.86 4.82
N TYR A 142 14.95 -15.80 4.74
CA TYR A 142 15.67 -16.18 3.54
C TYR A 142 16.24 -17.59 3.69
N HIS A 143 16.33 -18.30 2.57
CA HIS A 143 16.88 -19.64 2.51
C HIS A 143 18.19 -19.64 1.74
N CYS A 144 19.28 -20.04 2.38
CA CYS A 144 20.56 -20.28 1.72
C CYS A 144 20.67 -21.73 1.26
N ASP A 145 21.09 -21.95 0.02
CA ASP A 145 21.46 -23.26 -0.53
C ASP A 145 22.80 -23.14 -1.26
N PHE A 146 23.53 -24.24 -1.32
CA PHE A 146 24.84 -24.35 -1.94
C PHE A 146 24.87 -25.41 -3.05
N TYR A 147 23.86 -26.26 -3.17
CA TYR A 147 23.87 -27.39 -4.10
C TYR A 147 22.66 -27.37 -5.03
N GLY A 148 21.51 -26.90 -4.55
CA GLY A 148 20.27 -26.95 -5.31
C GLY A 148 20.26 -26.15 -6.61
N GLY A 149 21.04 -25.06 -6.69
CA GLY A 149 21.12 -24.20 -7.87
C GLY A 149 22.17 -24.58 -8.91
N VAL A 150 22.92 -25.66 -8.70
CA VAL A 150 24.01 -26.08 -9.58
C VAL A 150 23.51 -26.35 -11.00
N ASN A 151 24.12 -25.71 -12.01
CA ASN A 151 23.69 -25.66 -13.41
C ASN A 151 22.31 -25.03 -13.68
N LEU A 152 21.71 -24.31 -12.72
CA LEU A 152 20.41 -23.66 -12.89
C LEU A 152 20.51 -22.14 -12.98
N PHE A 153 21.38 -21.55 -12.17
CA PHE A 153 21.53 -20.10 -12.04
C PHE A 153 22.98 -19.70 -12.27
N ASP A 154 23.22 -18.78 -13.20
CA ASP A 154 24.51 -18.10 -13.31
C ASP A 154 24.62 -17.04 -12.20
N GLN A 155 25.78 -16.39 -12.09
CA GLN A 155 25.95 -15.28 -11.17
C GLN A 155 24.97 -14.14 -11.50
N GLY A 156 24.19 -13.69 -10.51
CA GLY A 156 23.33 -12.52 -10.65
C GLY A 156 22.06 -12.54 -9.80
N ILE A 157 21.11 -11.69 -10.21
CA ILE A 157 19.81 -11.47 -9.55
C ILE A 157 18.71 -12.04 -10.45
N TYR A 158 17.85 -12.87 -9.87
CA TYR A 158 16.68 -13.42 -10.53
C TYR A 158 15.43 -13.10 -9.72
N ILE A 159 14.35 -12.75 -10.41
CA ILE A 159 13.03 -12.56 -9.82
C ILE A 159 12.18 -13.73 -10.25
N THR A 160 11.51 -14.39 -9.31
CA THR A 160 10.52 -15.43 -9.59
C THR A 160 9.15 -14.97 -9.14
N SER A 161 8.14 -15.30 -9.94
CA SER A 161 6.73 -15.08 -9.61
C SER A 161 6.05 -16.44 -9.47
N THR A 162 5.45 -16.72 -8.33
CA THR A 162 4.73 -17.97 -8.04
C THR A 162 3.37 -17.68 -7.43
N THR A 163 2.47 -18.65 -7.38
CA THR A 163 1.16 -18.48 -6.75
C THR A 163 1.22 -18.42 -5.22
N GLU A 164 2.29 -18.95 -4.62
CA GLU A 164 2.49 -18.99 -3.17
C GLU A 164 3.98 -18.94 -2.82
N ASN A 165 4.29 -18.83 -1.52
CA ASN A 165 5.66 -18.83 -1.04
C ASN A 165 6.38 -20.15 -1.38
N PRO A 166 7.46 -20.13 -2.18
CA PRO A 166 8.17 -21.34 -2.57
C PRO A 166 8.79 -22.09 -1.38
N LEU A 167 9.03 -21.43 -0.25
CA LEU A 167 9.54 -22.07 0.97
C LEU A 167 8.50 -22.96 1.67
N ILE A 168 7.19 -22.71 1.49
CA ILE A 168 6.13 -23.56 2.08
C ILE A 168 6.15 -24.95 1.44
N GLN A 169 6.49 -25.01 0.15
CA GLN A 169 6.59 -26.25 -0.60
C GLN A 169 7.90 -27.01 -0.35
N MET A 170 8.82 -26.48 0.47
CA MET A 170 10.06 -27.16 0.84
C MET A 170 9.82 -28.09 2.04
N PRO A 171 9.62 -29.42 1.86
CA PRO A 171 9.66 -30.32 2.99
C PRO A 171 11.07 -30.27 3.61
N TYR A 172 11.12 -30.03 4.91
CA TYR A 172 12.34 -29.92 5.73
C TYR A 172 13.38 -31.05 5.56
N SER A 173 13.04 -32.16 4.90
CA SER A 173 13.91 -33.34 4.82
C SER A 173 14.74 -33.45 3.55
N HIS A 174 14.33 -32.92 2.39
CA HIS A 174 15.17 -32.95 1.18
C HIS A 174 14.74 -31.84 0.22
N LEU A 175 15.61 -30.84 0.00
CA LEU A 175 15.50 -29.93 -1.14
C LEU A 175 15.62 -30.78 -2.40
N SER A 176 14.47 -31.18 -2.97
CA SER A 176 14.48 -31.85 -4.25
C SER A 176 14.92 -30.83 -5.28
N GLN A 177 15.80 -31.25 -6.18
CA GLN A 177 16.21 -30.50 -7.37
C GLN A 177 15.00 -29.97 -8.17
N ASP A 178 13.82 -30.58 -7.97
CA ASP A 178 12.54 -30.18 -8.52
C ASP A 178 12.11 -28.76 -8.11
N ILE A 179 12.35 -28.32 -6.86
CA ILE A 179 11.93 -26.98 -6.41
C ILE A 179 12.76 -25.90 -7.09
N TRP A 180 14.09 -26.06 -7.15
CA TRP A 180 14.94 -25.10 -7.85
C TRP A 180 14.67 -25.07 -9.35
N THR A 181 14.31 -26.22 -9.93
CA THR A 181 13.88 -26.29 -11.33
C THR A 181 12.56 -25.56 -11.54
N LEU A 182 11.59 -25.70 -10.64
CA LEU A 182 10.32 -24.96 -10.67
C LEU A 182 10.56 -23.46 -10.55
N ILE A 183 11.37 -23.03 -9.58
CA ILE A 183 11.73 -21.61 -9.42
C ILE A 183 12.41 -21.09 -10.70
N ARG A 184 13.32 -21.88 -11.27
CA ARG A 184 14.02 -21.52 -12.52
C ARG A 184 13.08 -21.33 -13.71
N GLN A 185 11.99 -22.10 -13.77
CA GLN A 185 10.96 -22.00 -14.81
C GLN A 185 10.06 -20.77 -14.65
N ASN A 186 9.95 -20.23 -13.43
CA ASN A 186 9.11 -19.07 -13.10
C ASN A 186 9.89 -17.75 -13.00
N ILE A 187 11.15 -17.73 -13.49
CA ILE A 187 11.91 -16.49 -13.57
C ILE A 187 11.24 -15.52 -14.53
N THR A 188 11.03 -14.29 -14.07
CA THR A 188 10.37 -13.24 -14.84
C THR A 188 10.97 -11.86 -14.53
N THR A 189 10.60 -10.87 -15.33
CA THR A 189 10.79 -9.43 -15.02
C THR A 189 9.46 -8.68 -14.96
N GLN A 190 8.35 -9.41 -15.08
CA GLN A 190 6.99 -8.90 -15.02
C GLN A 190 6.14 -9.85 -14.17
N ALA A 191 5.39 -9.30 -13.23
CA ALA A 191 4.50 -10.05 -12.37
C ALA A 191 3.21 -9.27 -12.15
N THR A 192 2.21 -9.91 -11.55
CA THR A 192 0.98 -9.25 -11.10
C THR A 192 0.99 -9.03 -9.59
N ASP A 193 0.13 -8.16 -9.07
CA ASP A 193 -0.04 -7.94 -7.62
C ASP A 193 -0.66 -9.13 -6.88
N GLU A 194 -1.18 -10.11 -7.62
CA GLU A 194 -1.63 -11.39 -7.07
C GLU A 194 -0.50 -12.43 -6.97
N ASP A 195 0.63 -12.19 -7.66
CA ASP A 195 1.76 -13.08 -7.64
C ASP A 195 2.56 -12.95 -6.34
N PHE A 196 3.04 -14.09 -5.83
CA PHE A 196 4.05 -14.14 -4.78
C PHE A 196 5.44 -13.93 -5.39
N ILE A 197 6.09 -12.83 -5.03
CA ILE A 197 7.42 -12.48 -5.53
C ILE A 197 8.49 -13.03 -4.60
N SER A 198 9.51 -13.66 -5.19
CA SER A 198 10.76 -13.99 -4.49
C SER A 198 11.97 -13.59 -5.32
N ILE A 199 13.06 -13.22 -4.64
CA ILE A 199 14.34 -12.85 -5.25
C ILE A 199 15.34 -13.96 -5.01
N ILE A 200 16.09 -14.34 -6.04
CA ILE A 200 17.28 -15.17 -5.91
C ILE A 200 18.50 -14.33 -6.18
N ILE A 201 19.48 -14.42 -5.30
CA ILE A 201 20.82 -13.89 -5.49
C ILE A 201 21.75 -15.11 -5.58
N SER A 202 22.35 -15.34 -6.75
CA SER A 202 23.23 -16.49 -6.99
C SER A 202 24.65 -16.02 -7.30
N ARG A 203 25.62 -16.78 -6.79
CA ARG A 203 27.03 -16.63 -7.15
C ARG A 203 27.44 -17.39 -8.42
N GLY A 204 26.54 -18.16 -9.01
CA GLY A 204 26.86 -19.08 -10.10
C GLY A 204 27.56 -20.35 -9.63
N ASP A 205 27.95 -21.19 -10.59
CA ASP A 205 28.59 -22.47 -10.32
C ASP A 205 30.07 -22.28 -9.93
N GLU A 206 30.43 -22.77 -8.75
CA GLU A 206 31.76 -22.71 -8.14
C GLU A 206 32.40 -24.11 -8.05
N PRO A 207 33.71 -24.25 -8.33
CA PRO A 207 34.36 -25.54 -8.57
C PRO A 207 34.45 -26.47 -7.35
N THR A 208 34.30 -25.92 -6.14
CA THR A 208 34.38 -26.65 -4.87
C THR A 208 33.34 -26.12 -3.90
N GLY A 209 33.21 -26.75 -2.72
CA GLY A 209 32.58 -26.10 -1.59
C GLY A 209 33.44 -25.00 -0.97
N GLY A 210 32.96 -24.43 0.14
CA GLY A 210 33.63 -23.34 0.85
C GLY A 210 33.29 -21.95 0.33
N PHE A 211 32.67 -21.84 -0.85
CA PHE A 211 32.11 -20.59 -1.32
C PHE A 211 30.82 -20.27 -0.57
N GLY A 212 30.71 -19.02 -0.12
CA GLY A 212 29.63 -18.52 0.74
C GLY A 212 28.88 -17.36 0.12
N ILE A 213 27.60 -17.26 0.48
CA ILE A 213 26.77 -16.07 0.31
C ILE A 213 25.85 -15.93 1.53
N ALA A 214 25.73 -14.73 2.07
CA ALA A 214 24.85 -14.42 3.20
C ALA A 214 24.32 -13.00 3.09
N ILE A 215 23.05 -12.78 3.38
CA ILE A 215 22.48 -11.43 3.42
C ILE A 215 22.79 -10.81 4.78
N GLU A 216 23.42 -9.64 4.77
CA GLU A 216 23.78 -8.87 5.97
C GLU A 216 22.71 -7.85 6.36
N SER A 217 22.08 -7.20 5.38
CA SER A 217 20.93 -6.31 5.61
C SER A 217 20.01 -6.26 4.39
N PHE A 218 18.72 -6.05 4.61
CA PHE A 218 17.73 -5.74 3.59
C PHE A 218 17.07 -4.38 3.89
N SER A 219 16.75 -3.60 2.87
CA SER A 219 16.03 -2.34 3.01
C SER A 219 15.04 -2.14 1.88
N TYR A 220 13.81 -1.76 2.23
CA TYR A 220 12.75 -1.37 1.30
C TYR A 220 12.67 0.17 1.27
N LEU A 221 13.02 0.78 0.15
CA LEU A 221 13.03 2.24 0.00
C LEU A 221 11.83 2.66 -0.85
N GLU A 222 10.87 3.35 -0.21
CA GLU A 222 9.64 3.90 -0.79
C GLU A 222 9.92 5.12 -1.69
N CYS A 223 10.81 4.96 -2.68
CA CYS A 223 11.07 5.93 -3.74
C CYS A 223 10.48 5.42 -5.07
N TYR A 224 10.56 6.22 -6.14
CA TYR A 224 10.13 5.79 -7.47
C TYR A 224 11.32 5.77 -8.46
N PRO A 225 11.65 4.61 -9.08
CA PRO A 225 11.07 3.29 -8.81
C PRO A 225 11.39 2.81 -7.38
N VAL A 226 10.57 1.92 -6.83
CA VAL A 226 10.79 1.36 -5.48
C VAL A 226 12.11 0.61 -5.48
N LYS A 227 12.95 0.84 -4.47
CA LYS A 227 14.26 0.18 -4.38
C LYS A 227 14.28 -0.88 -3.29
N LEU A 228 14.65 -2.08 -3.68
CA LEU A 228 14.92 -3.22 -2.80
C LEU A 228 16.44 -3.36 -2.68
N ARG A 229 17.01 -2.90 -1.57
CA ARG A 229 18.46 -2.90 -1.35
C ARG A 229 18.87 -4.06 -0.46
N PHE A 230 19.84 -4.83 -0.92
CA PHE A 230 20.47 -5.92 -0.19
C PHE A 230 21.94 -5.59 0.02
N HIS A 231 22.44 -5.79 1.24
CA HIS A 231 23.87 -5.91 1.49
C HIS A 231 24.19 -7.38 1.69
N VAL A 232 25.15 -7.89 0.92
CA VAL A 232 25.45 -9.32 0.84
C VAL A 232 26.93 -9.54 1.05
N ASN A 233 27.25 -10.47 1.95
CA ASN A 233 28.60 -10.96 2.18
C ASN A 233 28.82 -12.21 1.33
N VAL A 234 29.81 -12.14 0.43
CA VAL A 234 30.29 -13.31 -0.32
C VAL A 234 31.63 -13.77 0.24
N THR A 235 31.82 -15.08 0.32
CA THR A 235 33.06 -15.66 0.84
C THR A 235 33.69 -16.59 -0.16
N ASP A 236 34.99 -16.43 -0.40
CA ASP A 236 35.81 -17.38 -1.13
C ASP A 236 36.69 -18.18 -0.17
N PRO A 237 36.87 -19.49 -0.39
CA PRO A 237 37.81 -20.26 0.40
C PRO A 237 39.24 -19.83 0.07
N GLY A 238 40.03 -19.52 1.09
CA GLY A 238 41.44 -19.18 0.96
C GLY A 238 42.33 -20.39 0.71
N ASP A 239 43.59 -20.11 0.39
CA ASP A 239 44.58 -21.15 0.15
C ASP A 239 44.72 -22.08 1.36
N ASN A 240 44.71 -23.39 1.11
CA ASN A 240 44.82 -24.46 2.11
C ASN A 240 43.62 -24.61 3.06
N VAL A 241 42.50 -23.93 2.81
CA VAL A 241 41.24 -24.28 3.48
C VAL A 241 40.74 -25.61 2.95
N ILE A 242 40.42 -26.53 3.86
CA ILE A 242 39.84 -27.83 3.49
C ILE A 242 38.41 -27.60 3.03
N VAL A 243 38.14 -27.89 1.75
CA VAL A 243 36.83 -27.75 1.13
C VAL A 243 36.36 -29.07 0.52
N THR A 244 35.04 -29.22 0.37
CA THR A 244 34.47 -30.35 -0.36
C THR A 244 34.81 -30.25 -1.85
N GLN A 245 35.18 -31.38 -2.46
CA GLN A 245 35.48 -31.47 -3.90
C GLN A 245 34.19 -31.73 -4.70
N ALA A 246 33.21 -30.85 -4.52
CA ALA A 246 31.93 -30.90 -5.21
C ALA A 246 31.60 -29.52 -5.77
N LEU A 247 31.04 -29.49 -6.98
CA LEU A 247 30.53 -28.26 -7.58
C LEU A 247 29.41 -27.71 -6.68
N THR A 248 29.47 -26.42 -6.39
CA THR A 248 28.45 -25.72 -5.59
C THR A 248 27.91 -24.53 -6.36
N ASN A 249 26.76 -24.02 -5.94
CA ASN A 249 26.19 -22.77 -6.41
C ASN A 249 25.62 -22.04 -5.18
N PRO A 250 26.45 -21.27 -4.46
CA PRO A 250 25.98 -20.51 -3.31
C PRO A 250 24.92 -19.50 -3.76
N LEU A 251 23.71 -19.65 -3.23
CA LEU A 251 22.60 -18.78 -3.54
C LEU A 251 21.72 -18.53 -2.31
N VAL A 252 20.96 -17.44 -2.37
CA VAL A 252 19.94 -17.10 -1.38
C VAL A 252 18.61 -16.87 -2.07
N LEU A 253 17.55 -17.47 -1.54
CA LEU A 253 16.16 -17.23 -1.91
C LEU A 253 15.50 -16.34 -0.85
N VAL A 254 14.99 -15.20 -1.27
CA VAL A 254 14.35 -14.19 -0.42
C VAL A 254 12.88 -14.06 -0.81
N PRO A 255 11.93 -14.60 -0.03
CA PRO A 255 10.50 -14.42 -0.27
C PRO A 255 10.09 -13.00 0.13
N LEU A 256 9.55 -12.23 -0.81
CA LEU A 256 9.07 -10.86 -0.55
C LEU A 256 7.56 -10.81 -0.30
N GLY A 257 6.81 -11.77 -0.84
CA GLY A 257 5.35 -11.76 -0.79
C GLY A 257 4.71 -11.07 -1.98
N LYS A 258 3.45 -10.68 -1.83
CA LYS A 258 2.71 -9.90 -2.83
C LYS A 258 3.15 -8.44 -2.76
N LEU A 259 3.40 -7.84 -3.91
CA LEU A 259 3.84 -6.46 -4.02
C LEU A 259 2.77 -5.61 -4.69
N MET A 260 2.71 -4.32 -4.36
CA MET A 260 1.81 -3.39 -5.03
C MET A 260 2.21 -3.19 -6.50
N PRO A 261 1.27 -2.84 -7.39
CA PRO A 261 1.62 -2.45 -8.76
C PRO A 261 2.62 -1.30 -8.80
N GLY A 262 3.66 -1.42 -9.62
CA GLY A 262 4.72 -0.42 -9.72
C GLY A 262 6.00 -0.92 -10.39
N GLU A 263 6.94 0.01 -10.56
CA GLU A 263 8.31 -0.30 -11.01
C GLU A 263 9.22 -0.53 -9.80
N TYR A 264 10.02 -1.59 -9.86
CA TYR A 264 10.94 -1.98 -8.82
C TYR A 264 12.37 -2.11 -9.36
N GLN A 265 13.32 -1.64 -8.57
CA GLN A 265 14.76 -1.79 -8.79
C GLN A 265 15.38 -2.54 -7.61
N ILE A 266 16.07 -3.64 -7.89
CA ILE A 266 16.84 -4.42 -6.93
C ILE A 266 18.29 -3.98 -7.03
N GLU A 267 18.89 -3.63 -5.89
CA GLU A 267 20.32 -3.31 -5.74
C GLU A 267 20.94 -4.30 -4.75
N VAL A 268 21.95 -5.05 -5.18
CA VAL A 268 22.71 -5.96 -4.31
C VAL A 268 24.13 -5.43 -4.18
N HIS A 269 24.46 -4.90 -3.02
CA HIS A 269 25.75 -4.37 -2.63
C HIS A 269 26.60 -5.49 -2.03
N ILE A 270 27.77 -5.76 -2.59
CA ILE A 270 28.57 -6.93 -2.26
C ILE A 270 29.83 -6.56 -1.50
N ALA A 271 30.00 -7.19 -0.35
CA ALA A 271 31.26 -7.23 0.38
C ALA A 271 31.86 -8.64 0.29
N SER A 272 33.11 -8.71 -0.18
CA SER A 272 33.79 -9.98 -0.43
C SER A 272 34.83 -10.28 0.65
N TYR A 273 34.89 -11.54 1.06
CA TYR A 273 35.82 -12.03 2.08
C TYR A 273 36.55 -13.27 1.60
N ILE A 274 37.79 -13.44 2.06
CA ILE A 274 38.52 -14.70 1.98
C ILE A 274 38.44 -15.38 3.33
N GLN A 275 37.88 -16.59 3.37
CA GLN A 275 37.93 -17.44 4.56
C GLN A 275 39.33 -18.06 4.65
N ASN A 276 40.01 -17.95 5.78
CA ASN A 276 41.31 -18.59 6.01
C ASN A 276 41.35 -19.20 7.42
N ASN A 277 42.39 -19.97 7.71
CA ASN A 277 42.67 -20.46 9.06
C ASN A 277 43.91 -19.75 9.62
N ASP A 278 43.85 -19.30 10.87
CA ASP A 278 45.02 -18.80 11.59
C ASP A 278 45.99 -19.94 11.97
N GLU A 279 47.12 -19.59 12.60
CA GLU A 279 48.13 -20.56 13.04
C GLU A 279 47.59 -21.60 14.05
N GLN A 280 46.49 -21.28 14.71
CA GLN A 280 45.81 -22.15 15.69
C GLN A 280 44.68 -22.97 15.05
N GLY A 281 44.39 -22.77 13.76
CA GLY A 281 43.34 -23.45 13.02
C GLY A 281 41.94 -22.82 13.16
N ASN A 282 41.84 -21.60 13.71
CA ASN A 282 40.56 -20.89 13.79
C ASN A 282 40.24 -20.21 12.46
N ILE A 283 38.95 -20.18 12.12
CA ILE A 283 38.46 -19.51 10.92
C ILE A 283 38.55 -17.99 11.10
N ILE A 284 39.20 -17.32 10.16
CA ILE A 284 39.26 -15.86 10.04
C ILE A 284 38.71 -15.43 8.69
N TRP A 285 38.11 -14.24 8.65
CA TRP A 285 37.52 -13.65 7.44
C TRP A 285 38.29 -12.39 7.07
N ILE A 286 38.98 -12.43 5.93
CA ILE A 286 39.83 -11.34 5.47
C ILE A 286 39.06 -10.56 4.40
N PRO A 287 38.70 -9.27 4.62
CA PRO A 287 37.96 -8.50 3.64
C PRO A 287 38.81 -8.24 2.38
N ILE A 288 38.21 -8.42 1.21
CA ILE A 288 38.82 -8.09 -0.08
C ILE A 288 38.51 -6.61 -0.36
N MET A 289 39.50 -5.75 -0.15
CA MET A 289 39.37 -4.32 -0.42
C MET A 289 39.44 -4.06 -1.93
N THR A 290 38.31 -3.78 -2.55
CA THR A 290 38.23 -3.35 -3.95
C THR A 290 38.25 -1.82 -4.06
N PHE A 291 38.75 -1.29 -5.17
CA PHE A 291 38.75 0.16 -5.42
C PHE A 291 37.36 0.74 -5.69
N LYS A 292 36.40 -0.12 -6.02
CA LYS A 292 35.03 0.23 -6.35
C LYS A 292 34.12 -0.86 -5.80
N GLU A 293 33.08 -0.44 -5.10
CA GLU A 293 32.01 -1.32 -4.64
C GLU A 293 31.41 -2.11 -5.82
N GLU A 294 31.22 -3.40 -5.60
CA GLU A 294 30.50 -4.26 -6.54
C GLU A 294 29.01 -4.18 -6.22
N VAL A 295 28.23 -3.72 -7.20
CA VAL A 295 26.78 -3.60 -7.08
C VAL A 295 26.14 -4.29 -8.27
N TRP A 296 25.28 -5.27 -7.99
CA TRP A 296 24.43 -5.89 -9.00
C TRP A 296 23.07 -5.21 -9.00
N THR A 297 22.51 -4.99 -10.19
CA THR A 297 21.22 -4.30 -10.34
C THR A 297 20.27 -5.05 -11.26
N LYS A 298 18.99 -5.10 -10.90
CA LYS A 298 17.95 -5.72 -11.73
C LYS A 298 16.63 -4.98 -11.57
N ASN A 299 15.91 -4.77 -12.65
CA ASN A 299 14.60 -4.12 -12.63
C ASN A 299 13.50 -5.16 -12.91
N PHE A 300 12.33 -4.97 -12.30
CA PHE A 300 11.11 -5.69 -12.63
C PHE A 300 9.88 -4.81 -12.41
N THR A 301 8.75 -5.20 -12.99
CA THR A 301 7.49 -4.48 -12.89
C THR A 301 6.42 -5.39 -12.33
N VAL A 302 5.62 -4.86 -11.41
CA VAL A 302 4.39 -5.48 -10.93
C VAL A 302 3.23 -4.72 -11.55
N THR A 303 2.36 -5.40 -12.28
CA THR A 303 1.14 -4.82 -12.84
C THR A 303 -0.05 -5.20 -11.98
N ASP A 304 -1.10 -4.39 -12.01
CA ASP A 304 -2.38 -4.78 -11.44
C ASP A 304 -2.90 -6.04 -12.16
N SER A 305 -3.19 -7.10 -11.41
CA SER A 305 -3.76 -8.36 -11.91
C SER A 305 -5.15 -8.17 -12.52
N GLN A 306 -5.87 -7.11 -12.14
CA GLN A 306 -7.14 -6.74 -12.74
C GLN A 306 -6.98 -5.98 -14.07
N GLY A 307 -5.75 -5.85 -14.56
CA GLY A 307 -5.42 -4.95 -15.66
C GLY A 307 -5.60 -3.49 -15.22
N TYR A 308 -5.13 -2.55 -16.03
CA TYR A 308 -5.64 -1.19 -15.88
C TYR A 308 -7.14 -1.25 -16.11
N VAL A 309 -7.94 -1.16 -15.05
CA VAL A 309 -9.38 -1.07 -15.25
C VAL A 309 -9.65 0.31 -15.81
N THR A 310 -9.68 0.42 -17.14
CA THR A 310 -9.95 1.67 -17.82
C THR A 310 -11.29 2.18 -17.30
N LEU A 311 -11.30 3.38 -16.73
CA LEU A 311 -12.54 4.00 -16.30
C LEU A 311 -13.22 4.61 -17.52
N SER A 312 -14.40 4.11 -17.83
CA SER A 312 -15.24 4.62 -18.92
C SER A 312 -16.40 5.40 -18.32
N THR A 313 -16.56 6.67 -18.71
CA THR A 313 -17.65 7.53 -18.25
C THR A 313 -18.67 7.71 -19.36
N PHE A 314 -19.93 7.41 -19.05
CA PHE A 314 -21.05 7.51 -19.97
C PHE A 314 -21.99 8.66 -19.59
N SER A 315 -22.45 9.39 -20.60
CA SER A 315 -23.55 10.35 -20.44
C SER A 315 -24.89 9.61 -20.43
N VAL A 316 -25.67 9.76 -19.36
CA VAL A 316 -26.94 9.03 -19.19
C VAL A 316 -28.12 9.95 -19.53
N ILE A 317 -29.04 9.47 -20.34
CA ILE A 317 -30.30 10.14 -20.71
C ILE A 317 -31.46 9.21 -20.36
N ILE A 318 -32.41 9.71 -19.57
CA ILE A 318 -33.60 8.95 -19.15
C ILE A 318 -34.83 9.62 -19.74
N ASN A 319 -35.60 8.89 -20.54
CA ASN A 319 -36.82 9.38 -21.19
C ASN A 319 -36.59 10.75 -21.87
N GLY A 320 -35.47 10.89 -22.58
CA GLY A 320 -35.06 12.13 -23.27
C GLY A 320 -34.49 13.25 -22.40
N ASN A 321 -34.34 13.06 -21.09
CA ASN A 321 -33.79 14.07 -20.17
C ASN A 321 -32.39 13.67 -19.67
N PRO A 322 -31.42 14.60 -19.61
CA PRO A 322 -30.10 14.31 -19.04
C PRO A 322 -30.17 13.86 -17.58
N TYR A 323 -29.32 12.92 -17.21
CA TYR A 323 -29.16 12.39 -15.86
C TYR A 323 -27.68 12.45 -15.41
N SER A 324 -27.37 12.02 -14.18
CA SER A 324 -25.98 11.94 -13.73
C SER A 324 -25.18 10.94 -14.56
N ASN A 325 -23.96 11.32 -14.94
CA ASN A 325 -23.04 10.43 -15.65
C ASN A 325 -22.74 9.18 -14.83
N LEU A 326 -22.49 8.07 -15.52
CA LEU A 326 -22.09 6.80 -14.92
C LEU A 326 -20.63 6.52 -15.25
N THR A 327 -19.79 6.28 -14.24
CA THR A 327 -18.39 5.89 -14.45
C THR A 327 -18.20 4.44 -14.02
N LEU A 328 -17.69 3.63 -14.94
CA LEU A 328 -17.52 2.19 -14.75
C LEU A 328 -16.09 1.76 -15.03
N ALA A 329 -15.65 0.77 -14.27
CA ALA A 329 -14.37 0.13 -14.45
C ALA A 329 -14.52 -0.98 -15.52
N VAL A 330 -14.41 -0.58 -16.80
CA VAL A 330 -14.54 -1.44 -17.99
C VAL A 330 -13.61 -0.94 -19.10
N ASP A 331 -12.78 -1.85 -19.63
CA ASP A 331 -11.92 -1.53 -20.77
C ASP A 331 -12.68 -1.67 -22.09
N LEU A 332 -13.02 -0.53 -22.68
CA LEU A 332 -13.69 -0.48 -23.99
C LEU A 332 -12.69 -0.61 -25.17
N ASN A 333 -11.39 -0.73 -24.89
CA ASN A 333 -10.41 -1.05 -25.93
C ASN A 333 -10.41 -2.53 -26.32
N GLU A 334 -10.95 -3.39 -25.44
CA GLU A 334 -11.17 -4.80 -25.75
C GLU A 334 -12.53 -5.02 -26.45
N PRO A 335 -12.65 -6.06 -27.29
CA PRO A 335 -13.93 -6.42 -27.89
C PRO A 335 -15.00 -6.68 -26.82
N ILE A 336 -16.16 -6.02 -26.94
CA ILE A 336 -17.30 -6.24 -26.05
C ILE A 336 -17.73 -7.71 -26.09
N ASN A 337 -17.66 -8.36 -24.94
CA ASN A 337 -18.17 -9.71 -24.70
C ASN A 337 -19.39 -9.67 -23.76
N GLU A 338 -20.02 -10.82 -23.53
CA GLU A 338 -21.24 -10.91 -22.72
C GLU A 338 -21.04 -10.43 -21.28
N GLU A 339 -19.88 -10.69 -20.69
CA GLU A 339 -19.57 -10.30 -19.32
C GLU A 339 -19.47 -8.78 -19.19
N ILE A 340 -18.74 -8.13 -20.09
CA ILE A 340 -18.64 -6.67 -20.15
C ILE A 340 -20.02 -6.06 -20.41
N ALA A 341 -20.76 -6.59 -21.38
CA ALA A 341 -22.08 -6.07 -21.73
C ALA A 341 -23.06 -6.14 -20.55
N LYS A 342 -23.07 -7.28 -19.83
CA LYS A 342 -23.90 -7.49 -18.65
C LYS A 342 -23.47 -6.59 -17.49
N LYS A 343 -22.17 -6.45 -17.24
CA LYS A 343 -21.62 -5.57 -16.21
C LYS A 343 -22.05 -4.11 -16.43
N ILE A 344 -22.00 -3.63 -17.68
CA ILE A 344 -22.48 -2.29 -18.02
C ILE A 344 -24.01 -2.20 -17.80
N ALA A 345 -24.78 -3.13 -18.35
CA ALA A 345 -26.25 -3.11 -18.26
C ALA A 345 -26.75 -3.13 -16.81
N ASP A 346 -26.20 -4.01 -15.96
CA ASP A 346 -26.56 -4.13 -14.55
C ASP A 346 -26.21 -2.84 -13.78
N ALA A 347 -25.03 -2.25 -14.06
CA ALA A 347 -24.63 -1.00 -13.43
C ALA A 347 -25.51 0.18 -13.85
N VAL A 348 -25.95 0.24 -15.12
CA VAL A 348 -26.93 1.23 -15.58
C VAL A 348 -28.26 1.06 -14.86
N PHE A 349 -28.75 -0.17 -14.73
CA PHE A 349 -29.99 -0.44 -14.03
C PHE A 349 -29.93 0.06 -12.58
N VAL A 350 -28.88 -0.33 -11.84
CA VAL A 350 -28.68 0.07 -10.43
C VAL A 350 -28.52 1.59 -10.31
N HIS A 351 -27.79 2.23 -11.22
CA HIS A 351 -27.60 3.69 -11.22
C HIS A 351 -28.92 4.45 -11.39
N VAL A 352 -29.83 3.93 -12.22
CA VAL A 352 -31.12 4.58 -12.50
C VAL A 352 -32.22 4.21 -11.50
N LYS A 353 -32.28 2.96 -11.04
CA LYS A 353 -33.36 2.45 -10.18
C LYS A 353 -32.97 2.27 -8.72
N GLY A 354 -31.68 2.32 -8.39
CA GLY A 354 -31.15 2.07 -7.05
C GLY A 354 -31.03 0.58 -6.71
N GLU A 355 -30.14 0.28 -5.77
CA GLU A 355 -29.78 -1.08 -5.34
C GLU A 355 -30.93 -1.88 -4.71
N ASN A 356 -31.96 -1.20 -4.19
CA ASN A 356 -33.08 -1.84 -3.50
C ASN A 356 -34.20 -2.33 -4.45
N THR A 357 -34.05 -2.13 -5.76
CA THR A 357 -35.05 -2.55 -6.75
C THR A 357 -34.79 -3.99 -7.18
N HIS A 358 -35.82 -4.82 -7.23
CA HIS A 358 -35.70 -6.18 -7.74
C HIS A 358 -35.72 -6.16 -9.27
N PHE A 359 -34.77 -6.85 -9.91
CA PHE A 359 -34.69 -6.93 -11.36
C PHE A 359 -34.17 -8.27 -11.86
N GLN A 360 -34.53 -8.59 -13.09
CA GLN A 360 -34.04 -9.73 -13.84
C GLN A 360 -33.74 -9.28 -15.27
N LEU A 361 -32.52 -9.56 -15.75
CA LEU A 361 -32.17 -9.35 -17.15
C LEU A 361 -32.97 -10.34 -18.01
N ASP A 362 -33.85 -9.81 -18.87
CA ASP A 362 -34.69 -10.59 -19.78
C ASP A 362 -33.97 -10.84 -21.10
N ARG A 363 -33.35 -9.78 -21.66
CA ARG A 363 -32.65 -9.85 -22.94
C ARG A 363 -31.43 -8.94 -22.95
N ILE A 364 -30.34 -9.42 -23.54
CA ILE A 364 -29.18 -8.61 -23.90
C ILE A 364 -28.72 -8.94 -25.32
N VAL A 365 -28.41 -7.92 -26.10
CA VAL A 365 -27.78 -8.02 -27.42
C VAL A 365 -26.64 -7.02 -27.45
N TYR A 366 -25.47 -7.42 -27.93
CA TYR A 366 -24.31 -6.54 -27.97
C TYR A 366 -23.49 -6.78 -29.24
N ASN A 367 -22.78 -5.74 -29.66
CA ASN A 367 -21.73 -5.78 -30.66
C ASN A 367 -20.62 -4.78 -30.25
N SER A 368 -19.69 -4.46 -31.16
CA SER A 368 -18.58 -3.54 -30.87
C SER A 368 -18.99 -2.07 -30.69
N GLU A 369 -20.20 -1.69 -31.13
CA GLU A 369 -20.69 -0.31 -31.18
C GLU A 369 -21.83 -0.05 -30.19
N GLU A 370 -22.63 -1.08 -29.88
CA GLU A 370 -23.88 -0.93 -29.15
C GLU A 370 -24.17 -2.11 -28.21
N ILE A 371 -24.77 -1.81 -27.06
CA ILE A 371 -25.41 -2.79 -26.17
C ILE A 371 -26.88 -2.42 -26.01
N ILE A 372 -27.79 -3.36 -26.27
CA ILE A 372 -29.22 -3.23 -26.00
C ILE A 372 -29.60 -4.24 -24.92
N ALA A 373 -30.14 -3.77 -23.80
CA ALA A 373 -30.60 -4.64 -22.72
C ALA A 373 -32.04 -4.30 -22.30
N SER A 374 -32.77 -5.34 -21.90
CA SER A 374 -34.12 -5.24 -21.35
C SER A 374 -34.18 -5.99 -20.03
N PHE A 375 -34.73 -5.33 -19.02
CA PHE A 375 -34.93 -5.87 -17.68
C PHE A 375 -36.41 -5.90 -17.35
N ILE A 376 -36.83 -6.97 -16.67
CA ILE A 376 -38.07 -7.01 -15.93
C ILE A 376 -37.76 -6.59 -14.50
N TRP A 377 -38.51 -5.66 -13.93
CA TRP A 377 -38.27 -5.16 -12.58
C TRP A 377 -39.55 -4.90 -11.80
N GLY A 378 -39.39 -4.75 -10.48
CA GLY A 378 -40.46 -4.45 -9.53
C GLY A 378 -39.93 -3.99 -8.18
N LEU A 379 -40.79 -3.40 -7.35
CA LEU A 379 -40.43 -3.04 -5.97
C LEU A 379 -40.27 -4.26 -5.06
N ASN A 380 -40.85 -5.39 -5.47
CA ASN A 380 -40.74 -6.71 -4.84
C ASN A 380 -41.10 -7.79 -5.87
N GLU A 381 -40.92 -9.06 -5.50
CA GLU A 381 -41.19 -10.20 -6.39
C GLU A 381 -42.64 -10.27 -6.92
N ALA A 382 -43.62 -9.71 -6.19
CA ALA A 382 -45.02 -9.71 -6.63
C ALA A 382 -45.32 -8.61 -7.66
N ASP A 383 -44.41 -7.65 -7.86
CA ASP A 383 -44.55 -6.48 -8.75
C ASP A 383 -43.56 -6.54 -9.94
N MET A 384 -43.05 -7.72 -10.28
CA MET A 384 -42.12 -7.94 -11.41
C MET A 384 -42.83 -7.88 -12.77
N SER A 385 -43.43 -6.72 -13.10
CA SER A 385 -44.20 -6.50 -14.33
C SER A 385 -43.78 -5.27 -15.13
N HIS A 386 -42.82 -4.50 -14.61
CA HIS A 386 -42.31 -3.30 -15.27
C HIS A 386 -41.15 -3.65 -16.19
N ILE A 387 -41.04 -2.91 -17.30
CA ILE A 387 -39.97 -3.09 -18.27
C ILE A 387 -39.03 -1.88 -18.16
N PHE A 388 -37.73 -2.16 -18.21
CA PHE A 388 -36.66 -1.18 -18.28
C PHE A 388 -35.79 -1.53 -19.49
N GLU A 389 -35.80 -0.68 -20.51
CA GLU A 389 -34.99 -0.85 -21.70
C GLU A 389 -33.86 0.18 -21.70
N LEU A 390 -32.67 -0.26 -22.10
CA LEU A 390 -31.53 0.61 -22.27
C LEU A 390 -30.80 0.31 -23.57
N THR A 391 -30.23 1.36 -24.15
CA THR A 391 -29.29 1.29 -25.26
C THR A 391 -28.01 2.02 -24.86
N VAL A 392 -26.87 1.35 -24.98
CA VAL A 392 -25.54 1.93 -24.72
C VAL A 392 -24.83 2.08 -26.05
N ASP A 393 -24.55 3.31 -26.44
CA ASP A 393 -23.67 3.66 -27.54
C ASP A 393 -22.22 3.72 -27.04
N ILE A 394 -21.44 2.71 -27.39
CA ILE A 394 -20.04 2.54 -26.96
C ILE A 394 -19.15 3.62 -27.59
N ILE A 395 -19.41 3.97 -28.85
CA ILE A 395 -18.59 4.93 -29.60
C ILE A 395 -18.75 6.34 -29.02
N ASN A 396 -19.98 6.74 -28.73
CA ASN A 396 -20.28 8.07 -28.22
C ASN A 396 -20.29 8.14 -26.68
N SER A 397 -20.05 7.01 -26.00
CA SER A 397 -20.12 6.90 -24.54
C SER A 397 -21.42 7.47 -23.99
N GLN A 398 -22.54 7.05 -24.58
CA GLN A 398 -23.88 7.53 -24.23
C GLN A 398 -24.79 6.35 -23.87
N ILE A 399 -25.64 6.55 -22.87
CA ILE A 399 -26.66 5.59 -22.46
C ILE A 399 -28.02 6.27 -22.59
N GLU A 400 -28.92 5.67 -23.34
CA GLU A 400 -30.32 6.06 -23.39
C GLU A 400 -31.18 5.00 -22.68
N VAL A 401 -32.01 5.45 -21.75
CA VAL A 401 -32.91 4.61 -20.97
C VAL A 401 -34.35 5.01 -21.26
N VAL A 402 -35.15 4.01 -21.59
CA VAL A 402 -36.60 4.12 -21.71
C VAL A 402 -37.22 3.19 -20.66
N HIS A 403 -38.00 3.77 -19.75
CA HIS A 403 -38.74 2.96 -18.78
C HIS A 403 -40.14 3.54 -18.58
N CYS A 404 -41.11 2.68 -18.31
CA CYS A 404 -42.48 3.10 -17.98
C CYS A 404 -42.45 4.01 -16.74
N LEU A 405 -43.17 5.14 -16.81
CA LEU A 405 -43.38 6.07 -15.70
C LEU A 405 -44.33 5.51 -14.65
#